data_AF-A0A935MVD5-F1
#
_entry.id   AF-A0A935MVD5-F1
#
_cell.length_a   1.000
_cell.length_b   1.000
_cell.length_c   1.000
_cell.angle_alpha   90.00
_cell.angle_beta   90.00
_cell.angle_gamma   90.00
#
_symmetry.space_group_name_H-M   'P 1'
#
loop_
_entity.id
_entity.type
_entity.pdbx_description
1 polymer ?
#
loop_
_entity_poly.entity_id
_entity_poly.type
_entity_poly.pdbx_seq_one_letter_code
_entity_poly.pdbx_strand_id
1 'polypeptide(L)'
;MRLGNSLNSLFNDFIADYLAHMNHEEATVLEASFKYLTDEELIAIRTRIQSNVPPDRYKVWMNWMLRSLNNSELIGLLGSMKTGAPSNVFQNILDITKSVIDSERWLKMKLSLGI
;
A
#
# COMPACT_ATOMS: atom_id res chain seq x y z
N MET A 1 -13.43 22.11 -21.53
CA MET A 1 -14.19 22.54 -20.33
C MET A 1 -15.05 21.42 -19.73
N ARG A 2 -15.89 20.72 -20.53
CA ARG A 2 -16.79 19.64 -20.03
C ARG A 2 -16.08 18.49 -19.28
N LEU A 3 -14.98 17.95 -19.81
CA LEU A 3 -14.24 16.85 -19.15
C LEU A 3 -13.63 17.26 -17.81
N GLY A 4 -13.10 18.47 -17.69
CA GLY A 4 -12.54 18.98 -16.43
C GLY A 4 -13.60 19.12 -15.35
N ASN A 5 -14.79 19.63 -15.71
CA ASN A 5 -15.90 19.74 -14.77
C ASN A 5 -16.41 18.36 -14.31
N SER A 6 -16.49 17.38 -15.23
CA SER A 6 -16.88 16.01 -14.89
C SER A 6 -15.85 15.34 -13.96
N LEU A 7 -14.56 15.48 -14.24
CA LEU A 7 -13.50 14.96 -13.37
C LEU A 7 -13.57 15.60 -11.98
N ASN A 8 -13.77 16.91 -11.90
CA ASN A 8 -13.87 17.63 -10.63
C ASN A 8 -15.08 17.17 -9.82
N SER A 9 -16.24 16.95 -10.46
CA SER A 9 -17.42 16.41 -9.79
C SER A 9 -17.17 15.01 -9.22
N LEU A 10 -16.62 14.10 -10.04
CA LEU A 10 -16.32 12.73 -9.61
C LEU A 10 -15.30 12.69 -8.47
N PHE A 11 -14.30 13.57 -8.51
CA PHE A 11 -13.33 13.69 -7.44
C PHE A 11 -13.96 14.19 -6.15
N ASN A 12 -14.83 15.20 -6.21
CA ASN A 12 -15.52 15.72 -5.03
C ASN A 12 -16.41 14.65 -4.38
N ASP A 13 -17.16 13.89 -5.19
CA ASP A 13 -17.99 12.79 -4.69
C ASP A 13 -17.12 11.72 -4.02
N PHE A 14 -16.03 11.31 -4.67
CA PHE A 14 -15.06 10.36 -4.10
C PHE A 14 -14.47 10.85 -2.77
N ILE A 15 -14.05 12.11 -2.68
CA ILE A 15 -13.45 12.65 -1.45
C ILE A 15 -14.47 12.75 -0.32
N ALA A 16 -15.71 13.13 -0.60
CA ALA A 16 -16.77 13.17 0.41
C ALA A 16 -17.00 11.78 1.02
N ASP A 17 -17.13 10.76 0.19
CA ASP A 17 -17.31 9.37 0.65
C ASP A 17 -16.06 8.84 1.35
N TYR A 18 -14.87 9.11 0.80
CA TYR A 18 -13.61 8.66 1.38
C TYR A 18 -13.39 9.23 2.78
N LEU A 19 -13.61 10.53 2.98
CA LEU A 19 -13.41 11.14 4.31
C LEU A 19 -14.43 10.63 5.33
N ALA A 20 -15.69 10.41 4.93
CA ALA A 20 -16.69 9.81 5.79
C ALA A 20 -16.32 8.37 6.18
N HIS A 21 -15.81 7.59 5.23
CA HIS A 21 -15.30 6.24 5.46
C HIS A 21 -14.11 6.23 6.44
N MET A 22 -13.07 7.04 6.19
CA MET A 22 -11.90 7.14 7.06
C MET A 22 -12.28 7.53 8.49
N ASN A 23 -13.17 8.52 8.64
CA ASN A 23 -13.65 8.93 9.96
C ASN A 23 -14.36 7.79 10.70
N HIS A 24 -15.15 6.96 10.00
CA HIS A 24 -15.78 5.79 10.61
C HIS A 24 -14.76 4.73 11.04
N GLU A 25 -13.74 4.47 10.21
CA GLU A 25 -12.66 3.55 10.56
C GLU A 25 -11.93 4.01 11.83
N GLU A 26 -11.55 5.27 11.91
CA GLU A 26 -10.82 5.83 13.05
C GLU A 26 -11.68 5.93 14.33
N ALA A 27 -12.93 6.41 14.20
CA ALA A 27 -13.79 6.68 15.35
C ALA A 27 -14.56 5.45 15.85
N THR A 28 -14.56 4.33 15.12
CA THR A 28 -15.34 3.14 15.49
C THR A 28 -14.54 1.86 15.34
N VAL A 29 -14.02 1.59 14.13
CA VAL A 29 -13.37 0.30 13.85
C VAL A 29 -12.06 0.15 14.61
N LEU A 30 -11.25 1.20 14.66
CA LEU A 30 -9.95 1.18 15.33
C LEU A 30 -10.10 1.04 16.85
N GLU A 31 -11.01 1.80 17.47
CA GLU A 31 -11.30 1.69 18.90
C GLU A 31 -11.81 0.28 19.25
N ALA A 32 -12.75 -0.25 18.47
CA ALA A 32 -13.25 -1.61 18.67
C ALA A 32 -12.14 -2.65 18.51
N SER A 33 -11.25 -2.48 17.53
CA SER A 33 -10.12 -3.39 17.29
C SER A 33 -9.20 -3.44 18.50
N PHE A 34 -8.79 -2.29 19.04
CA PHE A 34 -7.92 -2.25 20.23
C PHE A 34 -8.59 -2.75 21.49
N LYS A 35 -9.92 -2.61 21.60
CA LYS A 35 -10.67 -3.05 22.76
C LYS A 35 -10.88 -4.56 22.80
N TYR A 36 -11.05 -5.19 21.64
CA TYR A 36 -11.54 -6.57 21.56
C TYR A 36 -10.58 -7.57 20.92
N LEU A 37 -9.47 -7.12 20.31
CA LEU A 37 -8.54 -7.99 19.61
C LEU A 37 -7.11 -7.79 20.13
N THR A 38 -6.35 -8.88 20.17
CA THR A 38 -4.90 -8.81 20.40
C THR A 38 -4.15 -8.49 19.10
N ASP A 39 -2.88 -8.10 19.22
CA ASP A 39 -2.02 -7.85 18.06
C ASP A 39 -1.88 -9.10 17.18
N GLU A 40 -1.79 -10.29 17.77
CA GLU A 40 -1.71 -11.55 17.04
C GLU A 40 -2.99 -11.84 16.24
N GLU A 41 -4.16 -11.55 16.82
CA GLU A 41 -5.45 -11.72 16.14
C GLU A 41 -5.58 -10.73 14.98
N LEU A 42 -5.17 -9.47 15.17
CA LEU A 42 -5.15 -8.46 14.11
C LEU A 42 -4.21 -8.87 12.97
N ILE A 43 -3.00 -9.35 13.30
CA ILE A 43 -2.04 -9.86 12.31
C ILE A 43 -2.63 -11.07 11.55
N ALA A 44 -3.30 -11.99 12.24
CA ALA A 44 -3.93 -13.15 11.62
C ALA A 44 -5.07 -12.74 10.67
N ILE A 45 -5.94 -11.82 11.09
CA ILE A 45 -7.01 -11.26 10.25
C ILE A 45 -6.42 -10.59 9.01
N ARG A 46 -5.43 -9.72 9.18
CA ARG A 46 -4.73 -9.04 8.08
C ARG A 46 -4.12 -10.04 7.11
N THR A 47 -3.43 -11.06 7.62
CA THR A 47 -2.78 -12.10 6.80
C THR A 47 -3.82 -12.85 5.97
N ARG A 48 -4.97 -13.22 6.57
CA ARG A 48 -6.07 -13.87 5.87
C ARG A 48 -6.65 -12.98 4.78
N ILE A 49 -6.87 -11.69 5.04
CA ILE A 49 -7.37 -10.73 4.04
C ILE A 49 -6.37 -10.64 2.88
N GLN A 50 -5.10 -10.40 3.17
CA GLN A 50 -4.06 -10.24 2.16
C GLN A 50 -3.88 -11.51 1.30
N SER A 51 -3.93 -12.69 1.91
CA SER A 51 -3.80 -13.96 1.20
C SER A 51 -4.95 -14.25 0.22
N ASN A 52 -6.10 -13.60 0.39
CA ASN A 52 -7.24 -13.71 -0.51
C ASN A 52 -7.28 -12.64 -1.60
N VAL A 53 -6.31 -11.71 -1.63
CA VAL A 53 -6.23 -10.70 -2.69
C VAL A 53 -5.71 -11.35 -3.97
N PRO A 54 -6.44 -11.26 -5.11
CA PRO A 54 -5.95 -11.78 -6.38
C PRO A 54 -4.63 -11.10 -6.79
N PRO A 55 -3.65 -11.85 -7.32
CA PRO A 55 -2.33 -11.31 -7.69
C PRO A 55 -2.40 -10.08 -8.60
N ASP A 56 -3.33 -10.05 -9.56
CA ASP A 56 -3.44 -8.94 -10.50
C ASP A 56 -4.00 -7.67 -9.85
N ARG A 57 -4.90 -7.81 -8.88
CA ARG A 57 -5.36 -6.69 -8.06
C ARG A 57 -4.23 -6.15 -7.19
N TYR A 58 -3.47 -7.06 -6.58
CA TYR A 58 -2.32 -6.69 -5.75
C TYR A 58 -1.27 -5.91 -6.55
N LYS A 59 -0.96 -6.33 -7.78
CA LYS A 59 -0.04 -5.61 -8.70
C LYS A 59 -0.50 -4.17 -8.97
N VAL A 60 -1.80 -3.96 -9.22
CA VAL A 60 -2.34 -2.61 -9.46
C VAL A 60 -2.14 -1.73 -8.23
N TRP A 61 -2.42 -2.23 -7.03
CA TRP A 61 -2.21 -1.47 -5.80
C TRP A 61 -0.74 -1.14 -5.57
N MET A 62 0.15 -2.11 -5.75
CA MET A 62 1.59 -1.92 -5.57
C MET A 62 2.14 -0.90 -6.58
N ASN A 63 1.65 -0.87 -7.82
CA ASN A 63 2.04 0.12 -8.81
C ASN A 63 1.82 1.55 -8.30
N TRP A 64 0.65 1.84 -7.73
CA TRP A 64 0.33 3.15 -7.19
C TRP A 64 1.05 3.44 -5.87
N MET A 65 1.04 2.48 -4.94
CA MET A 65 1.61 2.65 -3.62
C MET A 65 3.12 2.89 -3.68
N LEU A 66 3.88 2.06 -4.41
CA LEU A 66 5.34 2.17 -4.47
C LEU A 66 5.81 3.50 -5.07
N ARG A 67 5.00 4.10 -5.95
CA ARG A 67 5.25 5.44 -6.52
C ARG A 67 5.02 6.56 -5.52
N SER A 68 4.01 6.42 -4.66
CA SER A 68 3.59 7.47 -3.74
C SER A 68 4.46 7.55 -2.49
N LEU A 69 5.07 6.44 -2.06
CA LEU A 69 5.93 6.43 -0.89
C LEU A 69 7.13 7.35 -1.09
N ASN A 70 7.61 7.97 -0.02
CA ASN A 70 8.92 8.63 0.00
C ASN A 70 10.06 7.60 0.13
N ASN A 71 11.32 8.05 0.10
CA ASN A 71 12.46 7.14 0.16
C ASN A 71 12.54 6.32 1.45
N SER A 72 12.27 6.95 2.60
CA SER A 72 12.34 6.27 3.90
C SER A 72 11.28 5.18 4.00
N GLU A 73 10.05 5.52 3.62
CA GLU A 73 8.92 4.60 3.62
C GLU A 73 9.14 3.43 2.65
N LEU A 74 9.64 3.71 1.45
CA LEU A 74 9.90 2.68 0.45
C LEU A 74 11.00 1.72 0.91
N ILE A 75 12.07 2.23 1.52
CA ILE A 75 13.12 1.39 2.13
C ILE A 75 12.54 0.54 3.25
N GLY A 76 11.73 1.12 4.15
CA GLY A 76 11.12 0.40 5.26
C GLY A 76 10.20 -0.71 4.78
N LEU A 77 9.37 -0.44 3.77
CA LEU A 77 8.48 -1.43 3.16
C LEU A 77 9.28 -2.57 2.51
N LEU A 78 10.20 -2.23 1.59
CA LEU A 78 10.99 -3.24 0.87
C LEU A 78 11.88 -4.05 1.80
N GLY A 79 12.45 -3.43 2.83
CA GLY A 79 13.22 -4.11 3.87
C GLY A 79 12.38 -5.13 4.64
N SER A 80 11.16 -4.75 5.03
CA SER A 80 10.22 -5.66 5.71
C SER A 80 9.80 -6.82 4.81
N MET A 81 9.62 -6.58 3.51
CA MET A 81 9.31 -7.65 2.55
C MET A 81 10.52 -8.56 2.31
N LYS A 82 11.75 -8.03 2.30
CA LYS A 82 12.97 -8.82 2.17
C LYS A 82 13.11 -9.85 3.29
N THR A 83 12.69 -9.51 4.51
CA THR A 83 12.80 -10.39 5.68
C THR A 83 11.60 -11.32 5.87
N GLY A 84 10.38 -10.87 5.54
CA GLY A 84 9.14 -11.59 5.86
C GLY A 84 8.41 -12.24 4.69
N ALA A 85 8.67 -11.85 3.44
CA ALA A 85 7.94 -12.38 2.27
C ALA A 85 8.68 -13.55 1.60
N PRO A 86 7.97 -14.49 0.96
CA PRO A 86 8.59 -15.47 0.08
C PRO A 86 9.44 -14.81 -1.01
N SER A 87 10.58 -15.40 -1.36
CA SER A 87 11.57 -14.78 -2.26
C SER A 87 11.00 -14.41 -3.63
N ASN A 88 10.08 -15.22 -4.18
CA ASN A 88 9.40 -14.92 -5.44
C ASN A 88 8.47 -13.70 -5.34
N VAL A 89 7.80 -13.52 -4.20
CA VAL A 89 6.94 -12.35 -3.94
C VAL A 89 7.81 -11.09 -3.82
N PHE A 90 8.90 -11.15 -3.07
CA PHE A 90 9.81 -10.02 -2.95
C PHE A 90 10.42 -9.62 -4.29
N GLN A 91 10.87 -10.58 -5.10
CA GLN A 91 11.41 -10.29 -6.44
C GLN A 91 10.37 -9.60 -7.34
N ASN A 92 9.12 -10.09 -7.34
CA ASN A 92 8.05 -9.45 -8.11
C ASN A 92 7.82 -7.99 -7.69
N ILE A 93 7.90 -7.68 -6.39
CA ILE A 93 7.79 -6.31 -5.89
C ILE A 93 8.97 -5.45 -6.30
N LEU A 94 10.20 -5.98 -6.29
CA LEU A 94 11.37 -5.26 -6.79
C LEU A 94 11.24 -4.92 -8.27
N ASP A 95 10.72 -5.84 -9.08
CA ASP A 95 10.50 -5.62 -10.51
C ASP A 95 9.44 -4.53 -10.75
N ILE A 96 8.34 -4.55 -10.00
CA ILE A 96 7.33 -3.47 -10.03
C ILE A 96 7.98 -2.15 -9.60
N THR A 97 8.69 -2.14 -8.47
CA THR A 97 9.35 -0.93 -7.94
C THR A 97 10.25 -0.30 -8.99
N LYS A 98 11.14 -1.09 -9.61
CA LYS A 98 12.05 -0.65 -10.67
C LYS A 98 11.30 -0.07 -11.87
N SER A 99 10.12 -0.60 -12.20
CA SER A 99 9.31 -0.13 -13.33
C SER A 99 8.60 1.21 -13.07
N VAL A 100 8.45 1.61 -11.81
CA VAL A 100 7.61 2.74 -11.43
C VAL A 100 8.35 3.93 -10.82
N ILE A 101 9.63 3.77 -10.47
CA ILE A 101 10.49 4.85 -10.00
C ILE A 101 11.63 5.10 -10.99
N ASP A 102 12.23 6.29 -10.94
CA ASP A 102 13.36 6.62 -11.80
C ASP A 102 14.62 5.82 -11.44
N SER A 103 15.55 5.74 -12.40
CA SER A 103 16.77 4.94 -12.28
C SER A 103 17.68 5.38 -11.12
N GLU A 104 17.75 6.67 -10.82
CA GLU A 104 18.60 7.19 -9.73
C GLU A 104 18.02 6.78 -8.38
N ARG A 105 16.71 6.94 -8.20
CA ARG A 105 15.98 6.51 -7.02
C ARG A 105 16.07 5.00 -6.83
N TRP A 106 15.97 4.22 -7.91
CA TRP A 106 16.17 2.77 -7.86
C TRP A 106 17.58 2.37 -7.38
N LEU A 107 18.64 3.03 -7.86
CA LEU A 107 20.00 2.79 -7.38
C LEU A 107 20.13 3.05 -5.87
N LYS A 108 19.52 4.12 -5.36
CA LYS A 108 19.49 4.42 -3.93
C LYS A 108 18.80 3.30 -3.14
N MET A 109 17.64 2.81 -3.61
CA MET A 109 16.92 1.71 -2.95
C MET A 109 17.78 0.45 -2.88
N LYS A 110 18.43 0.08 -3.98
CA LYS A 110 19.33 -1.09 -4.03
C LYS A 110 20.48 -1.00 -3.03
N LEU A 111 21.16 0.15 -2.99
CA LEU A 111 22.25 0.40 -2.05
C LEU A 111 21.77 0.31 -0.59
N SER A 112 20.65 0.97 -0.26
CA SER A 112 20.09 0.95 1.10
C SER A 112 19.62 -0.44 1.55
N LEU A 113 19.18 -1.28 0.61
CA LEU A 113 18.66 -2.61 0.89
C LEU A 113 19.71 -3.72 0.77
N GLY A 114 20.91 -3.42 0.26
CA GLY A 114 21.96 -4.41 -0.01
C GLY A 114 21.49 -5.48 -0.99
N ILE A 115 20.95 -5.05 -2.14
CA ILE A 115 20.50 -5.90 -3.27
C ILE A 115 21.06 -5.41 -4.61
#